data_AF-A0A2S2NFX7-F1
#
_entry.id   AF-A0A2S2NFX7-F1
#
_cell.length_a   1.000
_cell.length_b   1.000
_cell.length_c   1.000
_cell.angle_alpha   90.00
_cell.angle_beta   90.00
_cell.angle_gamma   90.00
#
_symmetry.space_group_name_H-M   'P 1'
#
loop_
_entity.id
_entity.type
_entity.pdbx_description
1 polymer ?
#
loop_
_entity_poly.entity_id
_entity_poly.type
_entity_poly.pdbx_seq_one_letter_code
_entity_poly.pdbx_strand_id
1 'polypeptide(L)'
;MGTVRNISLDIRNNSLKSIGNPSTNISPNHHGQTFLTSLKVSGNPWTCDCNIGWMEVWHRKKRQFLCNHEDPSTAPSNRYRDVEHYSTSKSTCLISDEDLEIAACADRKKPLAEAFKNDIECGWGAAGKCQSHLAIIISVVMAYIIMI
;
A
#
# COMPACT_ATOMS: atom_id res chain seq x y z
N MET A 1 22.70 23.27 -4.34
CA MET A 1 21.47 23.10 -3.54
C MET A 1 21.31 21.61 -3.26
N GLY A 2 21.13 21.21 -2.00
CA GLY A 2 20.99 19.78 -1.66
C GLY A 2 19.59 19.25 -1.97
N THR A 3 19.48 17.99 -2.40
CA THR A 3 18.20 17.31 -2.64
C THR A 3 17.93 16.31 -1.54
N VAL A 4 16.72 16.34 -0.96
CA VAL A 4 16.28 15.35 0.03
C VAL A 4 16.01 14.02 -0.67
N ARG A 5 16.70 12.95 -0.24
CA ARG A 5 16.57 11.61 -0.86
C ARG A 5 15.51 10.75 -0.20
N ASN A 6 15.44 10.77 1.12
CA ASN A 6 14.54 9.92 1.91
C ASN A 6 13.66 10.80 2.79
N ILE A 7 12.37 10.50 2.82
CA ILE A 7 11.40 11.18 3.68
C ILE A 7 10.57 10.16 4.44
N SER A 8 10.21 10.49 5.67
CA SER A 8 9.30 9.73 6.51
C SER A 8 8.23 10.67 7.05
N LEU A 9 6.96 10.28 6.96
CA LEU A 9 5.84 11.11 7.37
C LEU A 9 5.03 10.41 8.47
N ASP A 10 4.85 11.10 9.60
CA ASP A 10 3.87 10.74 10.63
C ASP A 10 2.87 11.89 10.73
N ILE A 11 1.66 11.66 10.23
CA ILE A 11 0.59 12.66 10.17
C ILE A 11 -0.66 12.16 10.90
N ARG A 12 -0.48 11.23 11.86
CA ARG A 12 -1.59 10.63 12.61
C ARG A 12 -2.36 11.67 13.43
N ASN A 13 -3.63 11.38 13.71
CA ASN A 13 -4.49 12.16 14.61
C ASN A 13 -4.61 13.64 14.21
N ASN A 14 -4.83 13.90 12.92
CA ASN A 14 -5.06 15.25 12.38
C ASN A 14 -6.46 15.32 11.74
N SER A 15 -6.76 16.46 11.10
CA SER A 15 -8.01 16.68 10.36
C SER A 15 -7.80 16.64 8.84
N LEU A 16 -6.84 15.84 8.36
CA LEU A 16 -6.52 15.75 6.94
C LEU A 16 -7.58 14.92 6.21
N LYS A 17 -8.05 15.45 5.08
CA LYS A 17 -8.95 14.73 4.17
C LYS A 17 -8.22 14.10 3.00
N SER A 18 -7.08 14.67 2.60
CA SER A 18 -6.26 14.22 1.48
C SER A 18 -4.82 14.69 1.65
N ILE A 19 -3.87 14.03 1.00
CA ILE A 19 -2.45 14.39 0.97
C ILE A 19 -1.83 13.93 -0.36
N GLY A 20 -1.01 14.78 -0.96
CA GLY A 20 -0.29 14.46 -2.19
C GLY A 20 0.88 13.51 -1.98
N ASN A 21 1.27 12.79 -3.03
CA ASN A 21 2.45 11.92 -3.00
C ASN A 21 3.72 12.76 -2.86
N PRO A 22 4.48 12.63 -1.77
CA PRO A 22 5.70 13.41 -1.58
C PRO A 22 6.92 12.77 -2.27
N SER A 23 6.79 11.58 -2.85
CA SER A 23 7.86 10.92 -3.61
C SER A 23 7.91 11.46 -5.04
N THR A 24 9.12 11.72 -5.54
CA THR A 24 9.33 12.13 -6.93
C THR A 24 9.67 10.95 -7.84
N ASN A 25 9.82 9.74 -7.29
CA ASN A 25 10.02 8.51 -8.05
C ASN A 25 9.45 7.28 -7.32
N ILE A 26 9.27 6.19 -8.07
CA ILE A 26 8.65 4.93 -7.65
C ILE A 26 9.63 3.97 -6.97
N SER A 27 10.94 4.15 -7.16
CA SER A 27 11.99 3.31 -6.59
C SER A 27 13.03 4.16 -5.84
N PRO A 28 13.64 3.63 -4.77
CA PRO A 28 14.68 4.34 -4.03
C PRO A 28 15.99 4.47 -4.81
N ASN A 29 16.94 5.23 -4.25
CA ASN A 29 18.34 5.33 -4.69
C ASN A 29 18.58 5.99 -6.06
N HIS A 30 17.59 6.69 -6.61
CA HIS A 30 17.78 7.45 -7.83
C HIS A 30 18.34 8.85 -7.55
N HIS A 31 19.28 9.30 -8.38
CA HIS A 31 19.97 10.57 -8.16
C HIS A 31 19.01 11.76 -8.33
N GLY A 32 19.06 12.71 -7.39
CA GLY A 32 18.23 13.92 -7.43
C GLY A 32 16.74 13.70 -7.19
N GLN A 33 16.34 12.53 -6.65
CA GLN A 33 14.94 12.18 -6.42
C GLN A 33 14.67 11.83 -4.96
N THR A 34 13.43 12.06 -4.54
CA THR A 34 12.92 11.80 -3.19
C THR A 34 12.06 10.55 -3.17
N PHE A 35 12.27 9.70 -2.17
CA PHE A 35 11.53 8.47 -1.95
C PHE A 35 10.96 8.43 -0.52
N LEU A 36 9.67 8.09 -0.40
CA LEU A 36 9.01 7.92 0.89
C LEU A 36 9.37 6.56 1.51
N THR A 37 10.00 6.60 2.69
CA THR A 37 10.44 5.39 3.41
C THR A 37 9.46 4.94 4.49
N SER A 38 8.65 5.85 5.02
CA SER A 38 7.65 5.57 6.06
C SER A 38 6.46 6.52 5.96
N LEU A 39 5.25 6.01 6.21
CA LEU A 39 4.01 6.76 6.19
C LEU A 39 3.11 6.26 7.33
N LYS A 40 2.64 7.17 8.19
CA LYS A 40 1.62 6.92 9.21
C LYS A 40 0.48 7.93 9.09
N VAL A 41 -0.74 7.44 8.92
CA VAL A 41 -1.93 8.16 8.44
C VAL A 41 -3.17 7.96 9.31
N SER A 42 -3.16 7.07 10.30
CA SER A 42 -4.32 6.80 11.17
C SER A 42 -4.87 8.03 11.90
N GLY A 43 -6.14 7.99 12.31
CA GLY A 43 -6.78 9.09 13.05
C GLY A 43 -7.05 10.36 12.22
N ASN A 44 -7.20 10.23 10.90
CA ASN A 44 -7.59 11.33 10.01
C ASN A 44 -8.92 11.02 9.29
N PRO A 45 -9.76 12.03 9.01
CA PRO A 45 -11.01 11.85 8.27
C PRO A 45 -10.78 11.78 6.75
N TRP A 46 -10.10 10.73 6.28
CA TRP A 46 -9.73 10.59 4.87
C TRP A 46 -10.94 10.57 3.95
N THR A 47 -10.82 11.28 2.82
CA THR A 47 -11.71 11.15 1.66
C THR A 47 -11.07 10.14 0.71
N CYS A 48 -11.68 8.96 0.59
CA CYS A 48 -11.11 7.84 -0.14
C CYS A 48 -11.46 7.91 -1.63
N ASP A 49 -10.63 8.67 -2.34
CA ASP A 49 -10.64 8.87 -3.78
C ASP A 49 -9.24 8.66 -4.38
N CYS A 50 -9.09 9.02 -5.65
CA CYS A 50 -7.83 8.88 -6.38
C CYS A 50 -6.70 9.76 -5.89
N ASN A 51 -6.98 10.83 -5.13
CA ASN A 51 -5.96 11.74 -4.65
C ASN A 51 -5.08 11.08 -3.58
N ILE A 52 -5.60 10.07 -2.87
CA ILE A 52 -4.84 9.29 -1.88
C ILE A 52 -4.50 7.87 -2.34
N GLY A 53 -4.89 7.48 -3.57
CA GLY A 53 -4.62 6.13 -4.11
C GLY A 53 -3.14 5.79 -4.24
N TRP A 54 -2.27 6.80 -4.33
CA TRP A 54 -0.82 6.60 -4.34
C TRP A 54 -0.30 5.88 -3.08
N MET A 55 -1.00 5.99 -1.94
CA MET A 55 -0.61 5.34 -0.69
C MET A 55 -0.63 3.81 -0.81
N GLU A 56 -1.59 3.26 -1.55
CA GLU A 56 -1.65 1.82 -1.85
C GLU A 56 -0.45 1.39 -2.71
N VAL A 57 -0.15 2.16 -3.75
CA VAL A 57 1.00 1.91 -4.61
C VAL A 57 2.30 1.97 -3.82
N TRP A 58 2.46 2.99 -2.98
CA TRP A 58 3.60 3.15 -2.09
C TRP A 58 3.72 1.95 -1.15
N HIS A 59 2.62 1.50 -0.55
CA HIS A 59 2.61 0.34 0.35
C HIS A 59 3.15 -0.92 -0.31
N ARG A 60 2.72 -1.19 -1.55
CA ARG A 60 3.27 -2.28 -2.37
C ARG A 60 4.75 -2.08 -2.69
N LYS A 61 5.19 -0.87 -3.03
CA LYS A 61 6.60 -0.57 -3.36
C LYS A 61 7.52 -0.65 -2.15
N LYS A 62 7.04 -0.25 -0.98
CA LYS A 62 7.73 -0.45 0.30
C LYS A 62 8.03 -1.93 0.51
N ARG A 63 7.04 -2.82 0.28
CA ARG A 63 7.27 -4.28 0.31
C ARG A 63 8.33 -4.77 -0.68
N GLN A 64 8.39 -4.18 -1.86
CA GLN A 64 9.34 -4.58 -2.90
C GLN A 64 10.77 -4.11 -2.65
N PHE A 65 10.95 -2.90 -2.11
CA PHE A 65 12.26 -2.23 -2.08
C PHE A 65 12.85 -2.02 -0.70
N LEU A 66 12.02 -1.99 0.34
CA LEU A 66 12.46 -1.70 1.71
C LEU A 66 12.38 -2.91 2.63
N CYS A 67 11.65 -3.96 2.23
CA CYS A 67 11.56 -5.20 2.96
C CYS A 67 12.56 -6.20 2.38
N ASN A 68 13.78 -6.23 2.94
CA ASN A 68 14.73 -7.29 2.62
C ASN A 68 14.35 -8.54 3.43
N HIS A 69 14.13 -9.67 2.76
CA HIS A 69 14.03 -10.98 3.38
C HIS A 69 15.39 -11.70 3.26
N GLU A 70 16.43 -11.11 3.83
CA GLU A 70 17.71 -11.79 4.00
C GLU A 70 18.10 -11.73 5.47
N ASP A 71 17.73 -12.77 6.21
CA ASP A 71 18.59 -13.28 7.27
C ASP A 71 19.24 -14.58 6.75
N PRO A 72 20.44 -14.53 6.14
CA PRO A 72 21.26 -15.71 5.93
C PRO A 72 21.85 -16.24 7.25
N SER A 73 21.58 -15.55 8.37
CA SER A 73 22.19 -15.78 9.68
C SER A 73 21.46 -16.82 10.54
N THR A 74 20.28 -17.31 10.15
CA THR A 74 19.66 -18.51 10.75
C THR A 74 20.20 -19.82 10.17
N ALA A 75 21.52 -19.92 10.01
CA ALA A 75 22.18 -21.20 10.25
C ALA A 75 22.25 -21.37 11.77
N PRO A 76 21.89 -22.53 12.36
CA PRO A 76 21.84 -22.69 13.80
C PRO A 76 23.27 -22.79 14.36
N SER A 77 23.92 -21.64 14.56
CA SER A 77 25.14 -21.55 15.35
C SER A 77 24.77 -21.23 16.78
N ASN A 78 24.74 -22.29 17.58
CA ASN A 78 24.66 -22.34 19.02
C ASN A 78 25.53 -21.29 19.74
N ARG A 79 25.03 -20.06 19.94
CA ARG A 79 25.58 -19.12 20.94
C ARG A 79 24.48 -18.23 21.52
N TYR A 80 24.14 -18.57 22.76
CA TYR A 80 23.67 -17.67 23.80
C TYR A 80 24.35 -16.30 23.73
N ARG A 81 23.62 -15.25 23.33
CA ARG A 81 23.85 -13.85 23.72
C ARG A 81 22.65 -12.97 23.37
N ASP A 82 22.14 -12.32 24.41
CA ASP A 82 21.52 -11.01 24.47
C ASP A 82 20.15 -10.79 23.80
N VAL A 83 19.13 -11.07 24.63
CA VAL A 83 17.73 -10.70 24.50
C VAL A 83 17.59 -9.18 24.66
N GLU A 84 17.92 -8.39 23.64
CA GLU A 84 17.40 -7.00 23.52
C GLU A 84 17.45 -6.40 22.10
N HIS A 85 18.23 -7.00 21.18
CA HIS A 85 18.36 -6.50 19.80
C HIS A 85 17.64 -7.37 18.75
N TYR A 86 16.86 -8.36 19.18
CA TYR A 86 16.01 -9.19 18.31
C TYR A 86 14.64 -8.55 18.00
N SER A 87 14.40 -7.33 18.49
CA SER A 87 13.18 -6.56 18.23
C SER A 87 13.32 -5.56 17.06
N THR A 88 14.55 -5.29 16.59
CA THR A 88 14.77 -4.33 15.50
C THR A 88 14.74 -5.01 14.12
N SER A 89 15.05 -6.32 14.07
CA SER A 89 15.02 -7.15 12.85
C SER A 89 13.74 -7.99 12.69
N LYS A 90 12.77 -7.87 13.61
CA LYS A 90 11.40 -8.35 13.38
C LYS A 90 10.64 -7.28 12.59
N SER A 91 11.12 -7.12 11.36
CA SER A 91 10.59 -6.39 10.20
C SER A 91 9.90 -5.04 10.47
N THR A 92 10.61 -3.97 10.13
CA THR A 92 10.08 -2.63 9.82
C THR A 92 8.89 -2.60 8.84
N CYS A 93 8.56 -3.73 8.23
CA CYS A 93 7.44 -3.93 7.33
C CYS A 93 6.17 -4.48 7.98
N LEU A 94 6.23 -5.20 9.12
CA LEU A 94 5.02 -5.64 9.82
C LEU A 94 4.44 -4.51 10.68
N ILE A 95 5.29 -3.74 11.36
CA ILE A 95 4.87 -2.65 12.27
C ILE A 95 4.25 -1.45 11.50
N SER A 96 4.52 -1.33 10.20
CA SER A 96 3.96 -0.26 9.36
C SER A 96 2.59 -0.60 8.77
N ASP A 97 2.20 -1.87 8.77
CA ASP A 97 0.92 -2.31 8.22
C ASP A 97 -0.20 -2.05 9.25
N GLU A 98 0.10 -2.15 10.54
CA GLU A 98 -0.82 -1.88 11.66
C GLU A 98 -1.48 -0.48 11.56
N ASP A 99 -0.72 0.55 11.20
CA ASP A 99 -1.25 1.92 11.09
C ASP A 99 -2.26 2.08 9.93
N LEU A 100 -1.98 1.41 8.80
CA LEU A 100 -2.85 1.44 7.64
C LEU A 100 -4.13 0.61 7.89
N GLU A 101 -4.02 -0.46 8.67
CA GLU A 101 -5.16 -1.31 9.07
C GLU A 101 -6.17 -0.55 9.94
N ILE A 102 -5.70 0.31 10.85
CA ILE A 102 -6.57 1.12 11.73
C ILE A 102 -7.02 2.43 11.08
N ALA A 103 -6.39 2.85 9.98
CA ALA A 103 -6.83 4.03 9.23
C ALA A 103 -8.17 3.75 8.53
N ALA A 104 -9.02 4.77 8.43
CA ALA A 104 -10.37 4.62 7.88
C ALA A 104 -10.77 5.79 6.96
N CYS A 105 -11.66 5.48 6.02
CA CYS A 105 -12.33 6.43 5.14
C CYS A 105 -13.53 7.05 5.86
N ALA A 106 -13.54 8.37 6.00
CA ALA A 106 -14.68 9.09 6.59
C ALA A 106 -15.89 9.11 5.64
N ASP A 107 -15.64 9.28 4.33
CA ASP A 107 -16.65 9.34 3.28
C ASP A 107 -17.30 7.97 3.00
N ARG A 108 -16.54 6.88 3.17
CA ARG A 108 -17.02 5.52 2.89
C ARG A 108 -17.30 4.65 4.12
N LYS A 109 -16.98 5.14 5.33
CA LYS A 109 -17.19 4.44 6.61
C LYS A 109 -16.59 3.03 6.67
N LYS A 110 -15.39 2.85 6.13
CA LYS A 110 -14.68 1.55 6.10
C LYS A 110 -13.17 1.72 6.25
N PRO A 111 -12.43 0.65 6.58
CA PRO A 111 -10.98 0.70 6.67
C PRO A 111 -10.33 1.17 5.36
N LEU A 112 -9.25 1.94 5.49
CA LEU A 112 -8.53 2.53 4.36
C LEU A 112 -7.93 1.44 3.46
N ALA A 113 -7.38 0.39 4.06
CA ALA A 113 -6.89 -0.79 3.35
C ALA A 113 -7.97 -1.49 2.50
N GLU A 114 -9.21 -1.55 3.00
CA GLU A 114 -10.33 -2.13 2.26
C GLU A 114 -10.75 -1.24 1.09
N ALA A 115 -10.83 0.08 1.32
CA ALA A 115 -11.17 1.03 0.27
C ALA A 115 -10.14 1.04 -0.87
N PHE A 116 -8.85 0.91 -0.55
CA PHE A 116 -7.82 0.78 -1.57
C PHE A 116 -8.02 -0.43 -2.48
N LYS A 117 -8.47 -1.57 -1.92
CA LYS A 117 -8.70 -2.79 -2.69
C LYS A 117 -9.95 -2.73 -3.58
N ASN A 118 -11.02 -2.12 -3.08
CA ASN A 118 -12.36 -2.29 -3.65
C ASN A 118 -12.90 -1.06 -4.39
N ASP A 119 -12.41 0.14 -4.07
CA ASP A 119 -13.06 1.40 -4.42
C ASP A 119 -12.18 2.41 -5.14
N ILE A 120 -10.86 2.32 -4.95
CA ILE A 120 -9.91 3.28 -5.50
C ILE A 120 -9.32 2.66 -6.77
N GLU A 121 -10.02 2.84 -7.89
CA GLU A 121 -9.65 2.30 -9.22
C GLU A 121 -8.51 3.09 -9.91
N CYS A 122 -7.66 3.77 -9.14
CA CYS A 122 -6.68 4.72 -9.64
C CYS A 122 -5.28 4.28 -9.22
N GLY A 123 -4.69 3.48 -10.09
CA GLY A 123 -3.34 2.94 -10.00
C GLY A 123 -3.03 2.07 -11.21
N TRP A 124 -1.77 1.66 -11.37
CA TRP A 124 -1.29 0.81 -12.47
C TRP A 124 -1.96 -0.59 -12.54
N GLY A 125 -2.87 -0.91 -11.62
CA GLY A 125 -3.65 -2.14 -11.55
C GLY A 125 -5.14 -1.96 -11.85
N ALA A 126 -5.57 -0.83 -12.40
CA ALA A 126 -6.93 -0.65 -12.91
C ALA A 126 -7.16 -1.51 -14.17
N ALA A 127 -7.16 -2.83 -14.00
CA ALA A 127 -8.00 -3.66 -14.83
C ALA A 127 -9.41 -3.21 -14.50
N GLY A 128 -9.96 -2.30 -15.31
CA GLY A 128 -11.35 -1.89 -15.19
C GLY A 128 -12.17 -3.15 -15.00
N LYS A 129 -13.05 -3.17 -14.00
CA LYS A 129 -13.99 -4.29 -13.81
C LYS A 129 -14.60 -4.55 -15.19
N CYS A 130 -14.19 -5.64 -15.84
CA CYS A 130 -14.73 -6.03 -17.13
C CYS A 130 -16.14 -6.53 -16.82
N GLN A 131 -17.03 -5.55 -16.72
CA GLN A 131 -18.34 -5.67 -16.14
C GLN A 131 -19.19 -6.45 -17.11
N SER A 132 -19.58 -7.66 -16.70
CA SER A 132 -20.83 -8.41 -16.95
C SER A 132 -21.39 -8.57 -18.38
N HIS A 133 -20.99 -7.78 -19.38
CA HIS A 133 -21.54 -7.81 -20.72
C HIS A 133 -21.17 -9.09 -21.47
N LEU A 134 -19.94 -9.60 -21.29
CA LEU A 134 -19.54 -10.87 -21.88
C LEU A 134 -20.33 -12.06 -21.32
N ALA A 135 -20.62 -12.07 -20.01
CA ALA A 135 -21.45 -13.11 -19.40
C ALA A 135 -22.90 -13.06 -19.89
N ILE A 136 -23.47 -11.84 -20.04
CA ILE A 136 -24.82 -11.66 -20.59
C ILE A 136 -24.86 -12.10 -22.05
N ILE A 137 -23.89 -11.69 -22.89
CA ILE A 137 -23.82 -12.10 -24.30
C ILE A 137 -23.70 -13.62 -24.44
N ILE A 138 -22.83 -14.27 -23.66
CA ILE A 138 -22.70 -15.73 -23.65
C ILE A 138 -24.02 -16.38 -23.24
N SER A 139 -24.71 -15.87 -22.21
CA SER A 139 -26.01 -16.44 -21.79
C SER A 139 -27.10 -16.34 -22.86
N VAL A 140 -27.17 -15.21 -23.58
CA VAL A 140 -28.15 -14.99 -24.65
C VAL A 140 -27.85 -15.87 -25.87
N VAL A 141 -26.57 -15.98 -26.26
CA VAL A 141 -26.15 -16.83 -27.37
C VAL A 141 -26.42 -18.31 -27.06
N MET A 142 -26.11 -18.76 -25.84
CA MET A 142 -26.39 -20.14 -25.42
C MET A 142 -27.89 -20.43 -25.38
N ALA A 143 -28.71 -19.49 -24.90
CA ALA A 143 -30.17 -19.64 -24.92
C ALA A 143 -30.73 -19.73 -26.35
N TYR A 144 -30.18 -18.96 -27.29
CA TYR A 144 -30.57 -19.02 -28.70
C TYR A 144 -30.19 -20.36 -29.36
N ILE A 145 -28.99 -20.89 -29.07
CA ILE A 145 -28.55 -22.20 -29.58
C ILE A 145 -29.42 -23.34 -29.04
N ILE A 146 -29.91 -23.25 -27.80
CA ILE A 146 -30.80 -24.27 -27.20
C ILE A 146 -32.22 -24.22 -27.79
N MET A 147 -32.63 -23.09 -28.37
CA MET A 147 -33.96 -22.90 -28.97
C MET A 147 -34.03 -23.21 -30.48
N ILE A 148 -32.92 -23.60 -31.11
CA ILE A 148 -32.85 -24.12 -32.49
C ILE A 148 -32.73 -25.64 -32.44
#